data_AF-S8CBV8-F1
#
_entry.id   AF-S8CBV8-F1
#
_cell.length_a   1.000
_cell.length_b   1.000
_cell.length_c   1.000
_cell.angle_alpha   90.00
_cell.angle_beta   90.00
_cell.angle_gamma   90.00
#
_symmetry.space_group_name_H-M   'P 1'
#
loop_
_entity.id
_entity.type
_entity.pdbx_description
1 polymer ?
#
loop_
_entity_poly.entity_id
_entity_poly.type
_entity_poly.pdbx_seq_one_letter_code
_entity_poly.pdbx_strand_id
1 'polypeptide(L)' 'MTSRGCLEPDFETIADFLLRAAHIASTMQKEHGKLSKSFLKGLESNKDIFELRNQVEAFAFQFAMPGFDD' A
#
# COMPACT_ATOMS: atom_id res chain seq x y z
N MET A 1 0.91 -7.08 11.96
CA MET A 1 1.74 -5.89 12.24
C MET A 1 2.04 -5.79 13.73
N THR A 2 1.05 -5.80 14.62
CA THR A 2 1.27 -5.84 16.08
C THR A 2 2.16 -7.01 16.56
N SER A 3 1.94 -8.24 16.07
CA SER A 3 2.82 -9.39 16.39
C SER A 3 4.24 -9.27 15.82
N ARG A 4 4.47 -8.35 14.87
CA ARG A 4 5.79 -8.04 14.31
C ARG A 4 6.47 -6.85 15.01
N GLY A 5 5.87 -6.32 16.08
CA GLY A 5 6.43 -5.23 16.88
C GLY A 5 5.96 -3.83 16.49
N CYS A 6 4.97 -3.67 15.62
CA CYS A 6 4.42 -2.35 15.29
C CYS A 6 3.70 -1.74 16.51
N LEU A 7 4.05 -0.50 16.84
CA LEU A 7 3.45 0.31 17.89
C LEU A 7 2.51 1.37 17.31
N GLU A 8 1.87 2.16 18.17
CA GLU A 8 0.97 3.25 17.79
C GLU A 8 1.50 4.17 16.66
N PRO A 9 2.75 4.70 16.70
CA PRO A 9 3.28 5.53 15.62
C PRO A 9 3.46 4.79 14.28
N ASP A 10 3.72 3.48 14.32
CA ASP A 10 3.81 2.65 13.12
C ASP A 10 2.42 2.50 12.48
N PHE A 11 1.37 2.41 13.30
CA PHE A 11 -0.01 2.38 12.82
C PHE A 11 -0.48 3.71 12.24
N GLU A 12 0.00 4.85 12.74
CA GLU A 12 -0.22 6.15 12.09
C GLU A 12 0.38 6.16 10.68
N THR A 13 1.61 5.67 10.54
CA THR A 13 2.27 5.54 9.22
C THR A 13 1.50 4.60 8.28
N ILE A 14 0.97 3.49 8.79
CA ILE A 14 0.10 2.58 8.04
C ILE A 14 -1.19 3.28 7.60
N ALA A 15 -1.78 4.13 8.43
CA ALA A 15 -2.98 4.89 8.09
C ALA A 15 -2.71 5.86 6.92
N ASP A 16 -1.54 6.52 6.90
CA ASP A 16 -1.11 7.36 5.78
C ASP A 16 -0.96 6.57 4.48
N PHE A 17 -0.39 5.36 4.54
CA PHE A 17 -0.32 4.49 3.36
C PHE A 17 -1.69 4.10 2.84
N LEU A 18 -2.65 3.78 3.73
CA LEU A 18 -4.02 3.46 3.35
C LEU A 18 -4.75 4.66 2.74
N LEU A 19 -4.55 5.86 3.31
CA LEU A 19 -5.11 7.09 2.76
C LEU A 19 -4.59 7.36 1.35
N ARG A 20 -3.27 7.22 1.14
CA ARG A 20 -2.66 7.40 -0.16
C ARG A 20 -3.14 6.35 -1.18
N ALA A 21 -3.28 5.09 -0.76
CA ALA A 21 -3.86 4.04 -1.59
C ALA A 21 -5.31 4.37 -2.01
N ALA A 22 -6.13 4.84 -1.07
CA ALA A 22 -7.52 5.21 -1.33
C ALA A 22 -7.64 6.41 -2.30
N HIS A 23 -6.74 7.40 -2.18
CA HIS A 23 -6.67 8.52 -3.13
C HIS A 23 -6.29 8.07 -4.54
N ILE A 24 -5.30 7.19 -4.68
CA ILE A 24 -4.91 6.65 -5.98
C ILE A 24 -6.07 5.85 -6.58
N ALA A 25 -6.68 4.96 -5.81
CA ALA A 25 -7.84 4.18 -6.25
C ALA A 25 -9.02 5.07 -6.67
N SER A 26 -9.30 6.12 -5.91
CA SER A 26 -10.37 7.09 -6.24
C SER A 26 -10.08 7.85 -7.53
N THR A 27 -8.82 8.21 -7.77
CA THR A 27 -8.39 8.90 -9.00
C THR A 27 -8.52 7.97 -10.20
N MET A 28 -8.01 6.74 -10.09
CA MET A 28 -8.14 5.72 -11.12
C MET A 28 -9.60 5.37 -11.43
N GLN A 29 -10.46 5.33 -10.42
CA GLN A 29 -11.90 5.10 -10.60
C GLN A 29 -12.59 6.26 -11.35
N LYS A 30 -12.14 7.51 -11.13
CA LYS A 30 -12.63 8.67 -11.88
C LYS A 30 -12.18 8.64 -13.34
N GLU A 31 -10.94 8.24 -13.61
CA GLU A 31 -10.36 8.23 -14.97
C GLU A 31 -10.83 7.05 -15.82
N HIS A 32 -10.91 5.84 -15.24
CA HIS A 32 -11.22 4.61 -15.98
C HIS A 32 -12.67 4.12 -15.80
N GLY A 33 -13.46 4.80 -14.95
CA GLY A 33 -14.86 4.48 -14.67
C GLY A 33 -15.05 3.27 -13.74
N LYS A 34 -16.31 2.90 -13.49
CA LYS A 34 -16.69 1.80 -12.58
C LYS A 34 -16.43 0.38 -13.12
N LEU A 35 -15.95 0.26 -14.36
CA LEU A 35 -15.79 -1.04 -15.01
C LEU A 35 -14.44 -1.65 -14.61
N SER A 36 -14.50 -2.75 -13.85
CA SER A 36 -13.36 -3.38 -13.19
C SER A 36 -12.20 -3.71 -14.13
N LYS A 37 -12.48 -4.12 -15.38
CA LYS A 37 -11.44 -4.44 -16.38
C LYS A 37 -10.60 -3.22 -16.79
N SER A 38 -11.23 -2.07 -17.00
CA SER A 38 -10.54 -0.83 -17.38
C SER A 38 -9.73 -0.26 -16.20
N PHE A 39 -10.31 -0.36 -15.00
CA PHE A 39 -9.65 0.04 -13.76
C PHE A 39 -8.37 -0.76 -13.49
N LEU A 40 -8.42 -2.10 -13.58
CA LEU A 40 -7.25 -2.95 -13.37
C LEU A 40 -6.14 -2.66 -14.38
N LYS A 41 -6.49 -2.39 -15.64
CA LYS A 41 -5.51 -2.06 -16.68
C LYS A 41 -4.84 -0.69 -16.45
N GLY A 42 -5.57 0.28 -15.87
CA GLY A 42 -5.01 1.56 -15.45
C GLY A 42 -4.04 1.42 -14.27
N LEU A 43 -4.31 0.48 -13.36
CA LEU A 43 -3.44 0.18 -12.22
C LEU A 43 -2.06 -0.35 -12.62
N GLU A 44 -1.98 -1.18 -13.67
CA GLU A 44 -0.72 -1.82 -14.09
C GLU A 44 0.36 -0.82 -14.55
N SER A 45 -0.04 0.37 -15.02
CA SER A 45 0.90 1.38 -15.53
C SER A 45 1.09 2.57 -14.61
N ASN A 46 0.48 2.57 -13.42
CA ASN A 46 0.50 3.72 -12.53
C ASN A 46 1.79 3.75 -11.68
N LYS A 47 2.58 4.82 -11.86
CA LYS A 47 3.84 5.04 -11.14
C LYS A 47 3.64 5.25 -9.63
N ASP A 48 2.55 5.91 -9.23
CA ASP A 48 2.24 6.18 -7.82
C ASP A 48 2.02 4.88 -7.03
N ILE A 49 1.46 3.84 -7.67
CA ILE A 49 1.27 2.53 -7.04
C ILE A 49 2.60 1.83 -6.84
N PHE A 50 3.50 1.94 -7.81
CA PHE A 50 4.83 1.37 -7.71
C PHE A 50 5.64 2.05 -6.60
N GLU A 51 5.59 3.38 -6.51
CA GLU A 51 6.22 4.11 -5.40
C GLU A 51 5.62 3.75 -4.04
N LEU A 52 4.27 3.71 -3.94
CA LEU A 52 3.59 3.33 -2.71
C LEU A 52 3.99 1.91 -2.28
N ARG A 53 4.07 0.98 -3.24
CA ARG A 53 4.53 -0.39 -2.98
C ARG A 53 5.94 -0.40 -2.40
N ASN A 54 6.89 0.29 -3.02
CA ASN A 54 8.28 0.32 -2.55
C ASN A 54 8.38 0.90 -1.13
N GLN A 55 7.61 1.95 -0.84
CA GLN A 55 7.56 2.56 0.49
C GLN A 55 6.99 1.60 1.55
N VAL A 56 5.90 0.90 1.21
CA VAL A 56 5.28 -0.10 2.10
C VAL A 56 6.20 -1.30 2.32
N GLU A 57 6.87 -1.78 1.28
CA GLU A 57 7.85 -2.88 1.38
C GLU A 57 9.03 -2.46 2.27
N ALA A 58 9.63 -1.29 2.03
CA ALA A 58 10.71 -0.76 2.85
C ALA A 58 10.31 -0.54 4.32
N PHE A 59 9.07 -0.13 4.58
CA PHE A 59 8.51 -0.06 5.92
C PHE A 59 8.36 -1.45 6.55
N ALA A 60 7.77 -2.40 5.81
CA ALA A 60 7.51 -3.76 6.30
C ALA A 60 8.81 -4.57 6.56
N PHE A 61 9.91 -4.26 5.87
CA PHE A 61 11.22 -4.89 6.08
C PHE A 61 11.88 -4.48 7.41
N GLN A 62 11.50 -3.35 8.00
CA GLN A 62 12.05 -2.92 9.29
C GLN A 62 11.58 -3.79 10.46
N PHE A 63 10.48 -4.53 10.26
CA PHE A 63 9.91 -5.40 11.28
C PHE A 63 10.37 -6.84 11.06
N ALA A 64 10.82 -7.53 12.10
CA ALA A 64 11.16 -8.95 12.01
C ALA A 64 9.90 -9.78 11.65
N MET A 65 10.10 -10.89 10.95
CA MET A 65 9.04 -11.86 10.68
C MET A 65 9.13 -13.00 11.71
N PRO A 66 8.18 -13.12 12.66
CA PRO A 66 8.22 -14.18 13.65
C PRO A 66 8.00 -15.54 12.98
N GLY A 67 8.76 -16.55 13.41
CA GLY A 67 8.66 -17.92 12.88
C GLY A 67 9.56 -18.22 11.67
N PHE A 68 10.35 -17.25 11.23
CA PHE A 68 11.53 -17.47 10.39
C PHE A 68 12.76 -17.14 11.24
N ASP A 69 13.66 -18.11 11.37
CA ASP A 69 15.01 -17.92 11.90
C ASP A 69 15.85 -17.40 10.73
N ASP A 70 16.56 -16.29 10.93
CA ASP A 70 17.72 -15.92 10.10
C ASP A 70 18.98 -16.31 10.87
#